data_AF-A0A1B7W491-F1
#
_entry.id   AF-A0A1B7W491-F1
#
_cell.length_a   1.000
_cell.length_b   1.000
_cell.length_c   1.000
_cell.angle_alpha   90.00
_cell.angle_beta   90.00
_cell.angle_gamma   90.00
#
_symmetry.space_group_name_H-M   'P 1'
#
loop_
_entity.id
_entity.type
_entity.pdbx_description
1 polymer ?
#
loop_
_entity_poly.entity_id
_entity_poly.type
_entity_poly.pdbx_seq_one_letter_code
_entity_poly.pdbx_strand_id
1 'polypeptide(L)'
;MHRINATAGGWDQSEGLFFLEQTIAPFVLITAADTDIQTLAAVVPQLPSQFPEIRVANLLQLQQQVSIDDYSEQVLESAQVIVLRLIGGSSYWGYGLEVIQEIGERNGTTLIIMPGDDGLDLDLISKSTIAPEI
;
A
#
# COMPACT_ATOMS: atom_id res chain seq x y z
N MET A 1 2.08 18.23 -46.74
CA MET A 1 1.26 18.28 -45.51
C MET A 1 2.20 18.11 -44.33
N HIS A 2 2.16 19.02 -43.35
CA HIS A 2 3.03 19.05 -42.17
C HIS A 2 2.56 18.01 -41.13
N ARG A 3 3.51 17.46 -40.35
CA ARG A 3 3.41 16.40 -39.31
C ARG A 3 2.20 16.45 -38.39
N ILE A 4 1.79 15.25 -37.90
CA ILE A 4 1.98 14.88 -36.48
C ILE A 4 2.55 13.45 -36.45
N ASN A 5 3.76 13.28 -35.91
CA ASN A 5 4.21 11.94 -35.53
C ASN A 5 3.42 11.56 -34.27
N ALA A 6 2.72 10.43 -34.32
CA ALA A 6 2.27 9.81 -33.09
C ALA A 6 3.51 9.48 -32.25
N THR A 7 3.69 10.18 -31.13
CA THR A 7 4.52 9.67 -30.06
C THR A 7 3.86 8.37 -29.64
N ALA A 8 4.48 7.23 -29.91
CA ALA A 8 4.08 6.01 -29.23
C ALA A 8 4.16 6.34 -27.73
N GLY A 9 3.08 6.10 -26.99
CA GLY A 9 3.07 6.22 -25.54
C GLY A 9 4.11 5.26 -25.00
N GLY A 10 5.34 5.75 -24.86
CA GLY A 10 6.38 5.12 -24.09
C GLY A 10 5.87 5.15 -22.67
N TRP A 11 5.35 4.02 -22.22
CA TRP A 11 5.48 3.65 -20.83
C TRP A 11 6.98 3.63 -20.57
N ASP A 12 7.51 4.78 -20.16
CA ASP A 12 8.82 4.85 -19.55
C ASP A 12 8.65 4.19 -18.18
N GLN A 13 8.62 2.85 -18.18
CA GLN A 13 9.17 2.11 -17.07
C GLN A 13 10.63 2.52 -17.06
N SER A 14 10.94 3.62 -16.39
CA SER A 14 12.27 3.79 -15.86
C SER A 14 12.47 2.57 -14.98
N GLU A 15 13.20 1.58 -15.48
CA GLU A 15 13.84 0.47 -14.76
C GLU A 15 14.88 1.05 -13.78
N GLY A 16 14.50 2.09 -13.05
CA GLY A 16 15.24 2.71 -11.98
C GLY A 16 14.69 2.16 -10.68
N LEU A 17 15.61 1.73 -9.82
CA LEU A 17 15.33 1.46 -8.43
C LEU A 17 14.65 2.70 -7.81
N PHE A 18 13.43 2.53 -7.29
CA PHE A 18 12.65 3.60 -6.68
C PHE A 18 12.44 3.29 -5.19
N PHE A 19 12.72 4.27 -4.33
CA PHE A 19 12.47 4.17 -2.90
C PHE A 19 11.38 5.16 -2.51
N LEU A 20 10.34 4.66 -1.85
CA LEU A 20 9.24 5.48 -1.37
C LEU A 20 9.65 6.14 -0.05
N GLU A 21 10.11 7.38 -0.12
CA GLU A 21 10.51 8.12 1.08
C GLU A 21 9.27 8.71 1.78
N GLN A 22 8.91 8.16 2.93
CA GLN A 22 7.90 8.71 3.84
C GLN A 22 8.42 8.65 5.28
N THR A 23 7.98 9.58 6.11
CA THR A 23 8.24 9.51 7.56
C THR A 23 7.33 8.46 8.22
N ILE A 24 7.80 7.89 9.33
CA ILE A 24 7.04 6.93 10.15
C ILE A 24 5.64 7.45 10.51
N ALA A 25 4.68 6.54 10.63
CA ALA A 25 3.35 6.84 11.15
C ALA A 25 2.74 5.60 11.81
N PRO A 26 1.87 5.79 12.83
CA PRO A 26 1.19 4.67 13.48
C PRO A 26 0.16 3.97 12.56
N PHE A 27 -0.34 4.64 11.53
CA PHE A 27 -1.30 4.08 10.57
C PHE A 27 -0.77 4.20 9.13
N VAL A 28 -0.73 3.08 8.41
CA VAL A 28 -0.31 3.04 7.00
C VAL A 28 -1.38 2.35 6.16
N LEU A 29 -1.82 3.00 5.09
CA LEU A 29 -2.63 2.40 4.02
C LEU A 29 -1.73 2.13 2.80
N ILE A 30 -1.73 0.88 2.32
CA ILE A 30 -1.10 0.47 1.07
C ILE A 30 -2.22 0.17 0.05
N THR A 31 -2.23 0.90 -1.06
CA THR A 31 -3.30 0.79 -2.07
C THR A 31 -2.78 1.13 -3.47
N ALA A 32 -3.34 0.50 -4.49
CA ALA A 32 -3.12 0.88 -5.89
C ALA A 32 -4.16 1.89 -6.41
N ALA A 33 -5.17 2.25 -5.61
CA ALA A 33 -6.25 3.11 -6.05
C ALA A 33 -5.96 4.59 -5.79
N ASP A 34 -5.82 5.37 -6.86
CA ASP A 34 -5.62 6.82 -6.79
C ASP A 34 -6.75 7.54 -6.03
N THR A 35 -7.97 6.99 -6.04
CA THR A 35 -9.10 7.54 -5.29
C THR A 35 -8.85 7.52 -3.78
N ASP A 36 -8.23 6.46 -3.25
CA ASP A 36 -7.92 6.36 -1.83
C ASP A 36 -6.84 7.38 -1.44
N ILE A 37 -5.79 7.46 -2.27
CA ILE A 37 -4.67 8.39 -2.10
C ILE A 37 -5.15 9.84 -2.11
N GLN A 38 -5.94 10.22 -3.11
CA GLN A 38 -6.46 11.58 -3.25
C GLN A 38 -7.44 11.93 -2.13
N THR A 39 -8.30 10.99 -1.73
CA THR A 39 -9.26 11.20 -0.64
C THR A 39 -8.54 11.47 0.67
N LEU A 40 -7.55 10.64 1.02
CA LEU A 40 -6.78 10.83 2.25
C LEU A 40 -5.91 12.08 2.19
N ALA A 41 -5.27 12.38 1.06
CA ALA A 41 -4.52 13.63 0.90
C ALA A 41 -5.39 14.88 1.12
N ALA A 42 -6.67 14.84 0.71
CA ALA A 42 -7.60 15.94 0.92
C ALA A 42 -8.13 16.02 2.37
N VAL A 43 -8.36 14.87 3.02
CA VAL A 43 -9.04 14.80 4.33
C VAL A 43 -8.08 14.87 5.51
N VAL A 44 -6.90 14.24 5.43
CA VAL A 44 -5.95 14.17 6.55
C VAL A 44 -5.59 15.56 7.12
N PRO A 45 -5.33 16.61 6.32
CA PRO A 45 -5.06 17.95 6.85
C PRO A 45 -6.24 18.60 7.61
N GLN A 46 -7.45 18.09 7.41
CA GLN A 46 -8.68 18.57 8.06
C GLN A 46 -8.99 17.80 9.36
N LEU A 47 -8.24 16.74 9.66
CA LEU A 47 -8.45 15.95 10.87
C LEU A 47 -7.99 16.72 12.13
N PRO A 48 -8.58 16.45 13.31
CA PRO A 48 -8.13 17.04 14.55
C PRO A 48 -6.64 16.77 14.81
N SER A 49 -5.94 17.68 15.49
CA SER A 49 -4.51 17.52 15.79
C SER A 49 -4.19 16.31 16.67
N GLN A 50 -5.18 15.73 17.36
CA GLN A 50 -5.03 14.50 18.15
C GLN A 50 -5.22 13.23 17.32
N PHE A 51 -5.63 13.35 16.05
CA PHE A 51 -5.80 12.21 15.17
C PHE A 51 -4.41 11.60 14.84
N PRO A 52 -4.26 10.26 14.89
CA PRO A 52 -2.98 9.62 14.58
C PRO A 52 -2.47 9.99 13.19
N GLU A 53 -1.14 10.14 13.03
CA GLU A 53 -0.59 10.37 11.70
C GLU A 53 -0.89 9.18 10.76
N ILE A 54 -1.22 9.51 9.51
CA ILE A 54 -1.52 8.53 8.46
C ILE A 54 -0.47 8.67 7.35
N ARG A 55 -0.01 7.54 6.83
CA ARG A 55 0.66 7.47 5.52
C ARG A 55 -0.17 6.67 4.55
N VAL A 56 -0.10 7.06 3.29
CA VAL A 56 -0.67 6.29 2.18
C VAL A 56 0.47 5.99 1.22
N ALA A 57 0.76 4.71 1.05
CA ALA A 57 1.73 4.21 0.09
C ALA A 57 1.00 3.76 -1.18
N ASN A 58 1.47 4.25 -2.32
CA ASN A 58 1.03 3.72 -3.59
C ASN A 58 1.68 2.36 -3.81
N LEU A 59 0.87 1.30 -3.85
CA LEU A 59 1.35 -0.07 -4.08
C LEU A 59 2.15 -0.19 -5.38
N LEU A 60 1.82 0.61 -6.41
CA LEU A 60 2.54 0.63 -7.68
C LEU A 60 3.99 1.14 -7.56
N GLN A 61 4.32 1.83 -6.47
CA GLN A 61 5.69 2.26 -6.15
C GLN A 61 6.47 1.23 -5.31
N LEU A 62 5.78 0.21 -4.79
CA LEU A 62 6.35 -0.85 -3.95
C LEU A 62 6.35 -2.19 -4.70
N GLN A 63 6.81 -2.23 -5.95
CA GLN A 63 6.77 -3.47 -6.75
C GLN A 63 8.05 -4.31 -6.66
N GLN A 64 9.20 -3.66 -6.43
CA GLN A 64 10.49 -4.34 -6.34
C GLN A 64 10.73 -4.77 -4.88
N GLN A 65 11.26 -5.98 -4.69
CA GLN A 65 11.52 -6.53 -3.35
C GLN A 65 12.37 -5.58 -2.49
N VAL A 66 13.44 -5.03 -3.07
CA VAL A 66 14.30 -4.05 -2.40
C VAL A 66 13.58 -2.76 -1.99
N SER A 67 12.59 -2.29 -2.76
CA SER A 67 11.77 -1.13 -2.40
C SER A 67 10.78 -1.47 -1.28
N ILE A 68 10.28 -2.71 -1.27
CA ILE A 68 9.40 -3.24 -0.21
C ILE A 68 10.19 -3.36 1.09
N ASP A 69 11.40 -3.91 1.05
CA ASP A 69 12.29 -4.08 2.19
C ASP A 69 12.67 -2.74 2.82
N ASP A 70 13.08 -1.79 1.99
CA ASP A 70 13.42 -0.43 2.45
C ASP A 70 12.21 0.24 3.11
N TYR A 71 11.05 0.24 2.45
CA TYR A 71 9.84 0.85 3.02
C TYR A 71 9.37 0.11 4.28
N SER A 72 9.57 -1.20 4.34
CA SER A 72 9.28 -2.02 5.51
C SER A 72 10.11 -1.55 6.70
N GLU A 73 11.43 -1.53 6.55
CA GLU A 73 12.39 -1.14 7.60
C GLU A 73 12.18 0.32 8.04
N GLN A 74 12.03 1.23 7.09
CA GLN A 74 11.96 2.67 7.38
C GLN A 74 10.61 3.11 7.93
N VAL A 75 9.51 2.41 7.59
CA VAL A 75 8.14 2.88 7.90
C VAL A 75 7.29 1.80 8.56
N LEU A 76 7.14 0.62 7.94
CA LEU A 76 6.13 -0.37 8.35
C LEU A 76 6.45 -1.03 9.70
N GLU A 77 7.73 -1.22 10.03
CA GLU A 77 8.16 -1.78 11.33
C GLU A 77 7.63 -1.00 12.54
N SER A 78 7.45 0.32 12.38
CA SER A 78 6.97 1.21 13.44
C SER A 78 5.45 1.41 13.41
N ALA A 79 4.75 0.84 12.42
CA ALA A 79 3.31 1.00 12.27
C ALA A 79 2.55 0.16 13.29
N GLN A 80 1.51 0.75 13.88
CA GLN A 80 0.58 0.05 14.77
C GLN A 80 -0.56 -0.61 13.98
N VAL A 81 -0.94 0.00 12.86
CA VAL A 81 -1.96 -0.49 11.94
C VAL A 81 -1.44 -0.40 10.50
N ILE A 82 -1.53 -1.52 9.78
CA ILE A 82 -1.28 -1.59 8.35
C ILE A 82 -2.56 -2.08 7.67
N VAL A 83 -3.06 -1.31 6.71
CA VAL A 83 -4.17 -1.70 5.84
C VAL A 83 -3.62 -1.95 4.45
N LEU A 84 -3.82 -3.15 3.91
CA LEU A 84 -3.53 -3.49 2.52
C LEU A 84 -4.84 -3.64 1.75
N ARG A 85 -5.05 -2.78 0.76
CA ARG A 85 -6.16 -2.90 -0.20
C ARG A 85 -5.62 -3.41 -1.53
N LEU A 86 -5.98 -4.64 -1.89
CA LEU A 86 -5.35 -5.38 -2.99
C LEU A 86 -6.36 -5.78 -4.06
N ILE A 87 -6.04 -5.50 -5.34
CA ILE A 87 -6.82 -5.98 -6.50
C ILE A 87 -6.03 -7.09 -7.18
N GLY A 88 -6.68 -8.22 -7.48
CA GLY A 88 -6.03 -9.38 -8.12
C GLY A 88 -5.57 -10.49 -7.16
N GLY A 89 -5.98 -10.42 -5.89
CA GLY A 89 -5.74 -11.46 -4.89
C GLY A 89 -4.29 -11.55 -4.41
N SER A 90 -4.04 -12.47 -3.48
CA SER A 90 -2.78 -12.61 -2.73
C SER A 90 -1.52 -12.71 -3.62
N SER A 91 -1.62 -13.31 -4.80
CA SER A 91 -0.48 -13.48 -5.72
C SER A 91 -0.01 -12.19 -6.38
N TYR A 92 -0.85 -11.15 -6.45
CA TYR A 92 -0.50 -9.90 -7.13
C TYR A 92 0.67 -9.17 -6.46
N TRP A 93 0.76 -9.26 -5.13
CA TRP A 93 1.78 -8.59 -4.33
C TRP A 93 2.36 -9.55 -3.27
N GLY A 94 2.65 -10.79 -3.69
CA GLY A 94 2.94 -11.91 -2.79
C GLY A 94 4.10 -11.68 -1.84
N TYR A 95 5.24 -11.16 -2.33
CA TYR A 95 6.39 -10.88 -1.46
C TYR A 95 6.09 -9.81 -0.41
N GLY A 96 5.49 -8.70 -0.81
CA GLY A 96 5.12 -7.66 0.15
C GLY A 96 4.06 -8.11 1.14
N LEU A 97 3.14 -8.99 0.71
CA LEU A 97 2.18 -9.64 1.58
C LEU A 97 2.86 -10.50 2.65
N GLU A 98 3.84 -11.33 2.27
CA GLU A 98 4.66 -12.09 3.23
C GLU A 98 5.36 -11.16 4.24
N VAL A 99 6.00 -10.10 3.75
CA VAL A 99 6.69 -9.11 4.60
C VAL A 99 5.76 -8.48 5.63
N ILE A 100 4.58 -7.97 5.22
CA ILE A 100 3.66 -7.33 6.18
C ILE A 100 3.02 -8.33 7.15
N GLN A 101 2.85 -9.59 6.75
CA GLN A 101 2.39 -10.65 7.66
C GLN A 101 3.45 -10.93 8.73
N GLU A 102 4.73 -11.04 8.36
CA GLU A 102 5.82 -11.21 9.32
C GLU A 102 5.92 -10.04 10.31
N ILE A 103 5.73 -8.80 9.84
CA ILE A 103 5.65 -7.61 10.73
C ILE A 103 4.47 -7.75 11.70
N GLY A 104 3.30 -8.12 11.19
CA GLY A 104 2.10 -8.35 11.99
C GLY A 104 2.34 -9.37 13.12
N GLU A 105 2.94 -10.51 12.79
CA GLU A 105 3.26 -11.57 13.74
C GLU A 105 4.33 -11.16 14.77
N ARG A 106 5.40 -10.50 14.31
CA ARG A 106 6.54 -10.17 15.17
C ARG A 106 6.29 -8.97 16.08
N ASN A 107 5.63 -7.93 15.57
CA ASN A 107 5.47 -6.65 16.27
C ASN A 107 4.10 -6.52 16.94
N GLY A 108 3.16 -7.45 16.67
CA GLY A 108 1.77 -7.33 17.09
C GLY A 108 1.03 -6.20 16.36
N THR A 109 1.51 -5.81 15.18
CA THR A 109 0.87 -4.82 14.32
C THR A 109 -0.50 -5.34 13.88
N THR A 110 -1.52 -4.48 13.98
CA THR A 110 -2.84 -4.79 13.45
C THR A 110 -2.78 -4.74 11.94
N LEU A 111 -2.97 -5.89 11.29
CA LEU A 111 -2.91 -6.07 9.86
C LEU A 111 -4.31 -6.33 9.32
N ILE A 112 -4.77 -5.47 8.43
CA ILE A 112 -6.08 -5.57 7.78
C ILE A 112 -5.84 -5.72 6.29
N ILE A 113 -6.25 -6.84 5.71
CA ILE A 113 -6.08 -7.11 4.29
C ILE A 113 -7.47 -7.26 3.68
N MET A 114 -7.76 -6.44 2.67
CA MET A 114 -9.07 -6.37 2.06
C MET A 114 -9.00 -6.34 0.53
N PRO A 115 -10.00 -6.94 -0.15
CA PRO A 115 -10.10 -6.83 -1.59
C PRO A 115 -10.34 -5.38 -2.01
N GLY A 116 -9.74 -4.99 -3.13
CA GLY A 116 -9.90 -3.67 -3.73
C GLY A 116 -11.01 -3.59 -4.77
N ASP A 117 -11.81 -4.63 -4.94
CA ASP A 117 -13.01 -4.66 -5.78
C ASP A 117 -14.25 -5.01 -4.95
N ASP A 118 -15.43 -5.09 -5.60
CA ASP A 118 -16.70 -5.38 -4.94
C ASP A 118 -16.85 -6.87 -4.55
N GLY A 119 -15.87 -7.71 -4.89
CA GLY A 119 -15.86 -9.13 -4.60
C GLY A 119 -15.42 -9.44 -3.17
N LEU A 120 -16.13 -10.35 -2.51
CA LEU A 120 -15.68 -10.90 -1.23
C LEU A 120 -14.55 -11.90 -1.48
N ASP A 121 -13.33 -11.56 -1.06
CA ASP A 121 -12.17 -12.45 -1.10
C ASP A 121 -11.82 -12.95 0.31
N LEU A 122 -12.40 -14.10 0.68
CA LEU A 122 -12.19 -14.71 1.99
C LEU A 122 -10.74 -15.20 2.20
N ASP A 123 -10.05 -15.60 1.13
CA ASP A 123 -8.65 -16.01 1.21
C ASP A 123 -7.78 -14.81 1.61
N LEU A 124 -8.00 -13.67 0.98
CA LEU A 124 -7.29 -12.44 1.29
C LEU A 124 -7.63 -11.94 2.70
N ILE A 125 -8.92 -11.90 3.07
CA ILE A 125 -9.38 -11.45 4.39
C ILE A 125 -8.80 -12.32 5.51
N SER A 126 -8.71 -13.63 5.31
CA SER A 126 -8.18 -14.58 6.31
C SER A 126 -6.70 -14.37 6.66
N LYS A 127 -5.96 -13.56 5.89
CA LYS A 127 -4.56 -13.22 6.17
C LYS A 127 -4.40 -12.03 7.12
N SER A 128 -5.51 -11.37 7.48
CA SER A 128 -5.51 -10.30 8.49
C SER A 128 -5.17 -10.85 9.87
N THR A 129 -4.62 -10.02 10.76
CA THR A 129 -4.37 -10.41 12.17
C THR A 129 -5.60 -10.22 13.06
N ILE A 130 -6.69 -9.68 12.52
CA ILE A 130 -7.98 -9.54 13.21
C ILE A 130 -9.01 -10.51 12.64
N ALA A 131 -9.92 -10.96 13.49
CA ALA A 131 -11.06 -11.77 13.04
C ALA A 131 -12.01 -10.89 12.21
N PRO A 132 -12.55 -11.39 11.09
CA PRO A 132 -13.57 -10.67 10.34
C PRO A 132 -14.84 -10.56 11.19
N GLU A 133 -15.42 -9.37 11.24
CA GLU A 133 -16.80 -9.19 11.70
C GLU A 133 -17.72 -9.56 10.54
N ILE A 134 -18.28 -10.78 10.59
CA ILE A 134 -19.23 -11.32 9.60
C ILE A 134 -20.64 -11.30 10.20
#